data_AF-A0A931NAF7-F1
#
_entry.id   AF-A0A931NAF7-F1
#
_cell.length_a   1.000
_cell.length_b   1.000
_cell.length_c   1.000
_cell.angle_alpha   90.00
_cell.angle_beta   90.00
_cell.angle_gamma   90.00
#
_symmetry.space_group_name_H-M   'P 1'
#
loop_
_entity.id
_entity.type
_entity.pdbx_description
1 polymer ?
#
loop_
_entity_poly.entity_id
_entity_poly.type
_entity_poly.pdbx_seq_one_letter_code
_entity_poly.pdbx_strand_id
1 'polypeptide(L)'
;MNHYLIPIKQAIITFPLLALALTIPYLIMQYRKYGYVNKLRSVILYSLLLYSIVAYYLVILPLPKILHNCTDYGSIWSYMQLKPFSFVNDITRETNFAWNQFSSYVALLKERSFLQVIFNIILMIPLGIYLRYYFRFKFLGTVLSALLVSLFYEISQVTGLYGLYACPYRLFDVDDLILNTSGVVVGYLIAPILYYFLPRSDKLDEKINLNEVKVGFIRRGISFVVDLFVLMIISGLLSIVLYGTSSITLGATPNESAFFMLSSGIAVIIYFVVIPALFGGRTLGKWITRIHVVEDARRDSNKFITWTGLLKRYLQLYFGVFGTINLLVYISDYGDIPIEAVYAIRVVIIIILLVFAIHILWNMIKGEKRLFYERISGTRNVVTNLSAQDVSVENDSTSFVLSEGDTIKSLIEAERNNHSSIPAHIEDNENKVDQLEIESQPEQIQNDEARFNHSVPELHEQQCDDHSKQVEIELEKLKNKLAQEKKDKL
;
A
#
# COMPACT_ATOMS: atom_id res chain seq x y z
N MET A 1 13.21 -7.33 -36.00
CA MET A 1 13.32 -6.26 -34.99
C MET A 1 11.99 -5.59 -34.64
N ASN A 2 11.12 -5.23 -35.60
CA ASN A 2 9.84 -4.56 -35.31
C ASN A 2 8.90 -5.31 -34.34
N HIS A 3 8.91 -6.64 -34.32
CA HIS A 3 8.03 -7.44 -33.45
C HIS A 3 8.27 -7.25 -31.94
N TYR A 4 9.52 -6.97 -31.49
CA TYR A 4 9.83 -6.74 -30.07
C TYR A 4 9.73 -5.26 -29.68
N LEU A 5 9.93 -4.35 -30.64
CA LEU A 5 9.90 -2.91 -30.39
C LEU A 5 8.48 -2.38 -30.14
N ILE A 6 7.47 -2.99 -30.76
CA ILE A 6 6.06 -2.59 -30.59
C ILE A 6 5.60 -2.79 -29.13
N PRO A 7 5.75 -3.98 -28.51
CA PRO A 7 5.41 -4.19 -27.11
C PRO A 7 6.11 -3.23 -26.15
N ILE A 8 7.42 -3.02 -26.35
CA ILE A 8 8.21 -2.12 -25.49
C ILE A 8 7.71 -0.69 -25.60
N LYS A 9 7.45 -0.20 -26.83
CA LYS A 9 6.91 1.14 -27.05
C LYS A 9 5.55 1.32 -26.37
N GLN A 10 4.67 0.33 -26.47
CA GLN A 10 3.37 0.36 -25.80
C GLN A 10 3.54 0.38 -24.28
N ALA A 11 4.47 -0.40 -23.72
CA ALA A 11 4.73 -0.42 -22.28
C ALA A 11 5.20 0.95 -21.77
N ILE A 12 6.08 1.62 -22.50
CA ILE A 12 6.58 2.97 -22.17
C ILE A 12 5.44 4.01 -22.21
N ILE A 13 4.47 3.86 -23.11
CA ILE A 13 3.31 4.76 -23.21
C ILE A 13 2.30 4.49 -22.08
N THR A 14 2.03 3.23 -21.76
CA THR A 14 1.08 2.85 -20.71
C THR A 14 1.62 3.13 -19.30
N PHE A 15 2.94 3.01 -19.09
CA PHE A 15 3.57 3.11 -17.78
C PHE A 15 3.23 4.40 -17.01
N PRO A 16 3.33 5.63 -17.57
CA PRO A 16 3.00 6.85 -16.83
C PRO A 16 1.57 6.90 -16.31
N LEU A 17 0.61 6.36 -17.07
CA LEU A 17 -0.81 6.32 -16.67
C LEU A 17 -1.01 5.40 -15.47
N LEU A 18 -0.48 4.17 -15.54
CA LEU A 18 -0.56 3.22 -14.43
C LEU A 18 0.25 3.67 -13.21
N ALA A 19 1.43 4.25 -13.43
CA ALA A 19 2.25 4.82 -12.37
C ALA A 19 1.50 5.95 -11.64
N LEU A 20 0.83 6.84 -12.38
CA LEU A 20 0.01 7.91 -11.80
C LEU A 20 -1.15 7.33 -10.97
N ALA A 21 -1.89 6.36 -11.53
CA ALA A 21 -2.99 5.69 -10.82
C ALA A 21 -2.54 5.01 -9.52
N LEU A 22 -1.35 4.38 -9.53
CA LEU A 22 -0.78 3.71 -8.37
C LEU A 22 -0.14 4.68 -7.35
N THR A 23 0.19 5.91 -7.76
CA THR A 23 0.97 6.85 -6.94
C THR A 23 0.24 7.21 -5.64
N ILE A 24 -1.05 7.55 -5.71
CA ILE A 24 -1.83 7.92 -4.51
C ILE A 24 -1.93 6.77 -3.51
N PRO A 25 -2.43 5.57 -3.88
CA PRO A 25 -2.52 4.46 -2.93
C PRO A 25 -1.15 4.04 -2.38
N TYR A 26 -0.11 4.04 -3.22
CA TYR A 26 1.26 3.79 -2.78
C TYR A 26 1.75 4.80 -1.72
N LEU A 27 1.55 6.09 -1.95
CA LEU A 27 1.96 7.13 -1.02
C LEU A 27 1.20 7.02 0.30
N ILE A 28 -0.11 6.75 0.26
CA ILE A 28 -0.93 6.51 1.47
C ILE A 28 -0.38 5.32 2.25
N MET A 29 -0.14 4.18 1.57
CA MET A 29 0.41 2.98 2.21
C MET A 29 1.78 3.25 2.83
N GLN A 30 2.66 4.02 2.18
CA GLN A 30 3.96 4.41 2.71
C GLN A 30 3.84 5.30 3.96
N TYR A 31 2.98 6.32 3.91
CA TYR A 31 2.75 7.19 5.08
C TYR A 31 2.11 6.42 6.24
N ARG A 32 1.21 5.48 5.94
CA ARG A 32 0.59 4.59 6.93
C ARG A 32 1.64 3.66 7.53
N LYS A 33 2.40 2.91 6.74
CA LYS A 33 3.29 1.87 7.26
C LYS A 33 4.59 2.44 7.86
N TYR A 34 5.20 3.43 7.21
CA TYR A 34 6.55 3.90 7.57
C TYR A 34 6.57 5.35 8.05
N GLY A 35 5.49 6.12 7.92
CA GLY A 35 5.45 7.53 8.33
C GLY A 35 6.17 8.50 7.39
N TYR A 36 6.89 8.01 6.37
CA TYR A 36 7.57 8.79 5.34
C TYR A 36 7.68 7.99 4.03
N VAL A 37 8.16 8.61 2.96
CA VAL A 37 8.37 7.96 1.65
C VAL A 37 9.86 7.84 1.38
N ASN A 38 10.36 6.60 1.37
CA ASN A 38 11.75 6.31 1.02
C ASN A 38 11.93 6.31 -0.50
N LYS A 39 12.87 7.13 -1.01
CA LYS A 39 13.13 7.27 -2.45
C LYS A 39 13.54 5.95 -3.11
N LEU A 40 14.40 5.16 -2.46
CA LEU A 40 14.85 3.89 -3.01
C LEU A 40 13.68 2.90 -3.10
N ARG A 41 12.85 2.83 -2.05
CA ARG A 41 11.62 2.02 -2.07
C ARG A 41 10.69 2.42 -3.22
N SER A 42 10.58 3.72 -3.51
CA SER A 42 9.80 4.21 -4.65
C SER A 42 10.41 3.79 -5.98
N VAL A 43 11.73 3.96 -6.16
CA VAL A 43 12.42 3.54 -7.39
C VAL A 43 12.23 2.05 -7.65
N ILE A 44 12.41 1.19 -6.64
CA ILE A 44 12.24 -0.26 -6.76
C ILE A 44 10.82 -0.63 -7.19
N LEU A 45 9.80 0.03 -6.62
CA LEU A 45 8.40 -0.28 -6.93
C LEU A 45 8.00 0.22 -8.33
N TYR A 46 8.41 1.42 -8.73
CA TYR A 46 8.13 1.92 -10.07
C TYR A 46 8.93 1.16 -11.13
N SER A 47 10.15 0.71 -10.83
CA SER A 47 10.92 -0.14 -11.74
C SER A 47 10.32 -1.54 -11.85
N LEU A 48 9.77 -2.09 -10.75
CA LEU A 48 9.00 -3.34 -10.78
C LEU A 48 7.73 -3.18 -11.63
N LEU A 49 6.99 -2.08 -11.48
CA LEU A 49 5.80 -1.81 -12.29
C LEU A 49 6.14 -1.73 -13.78
N LEU A 50 7.16 -0.95 -14.14
CA LEU A 50 7.62 -0.84 -15.53
C LEU A 50 8.03 -2.21 -16.09
N TYR A 51 8.85 -2.95 -15.33
CA TYR A 51 9.25 -4.31 -15.67
C TYR A 51 8.04 -5.21 -15.92
N SER A 52 7.07 -5.23 -15.01
CA SER A 52 5.89 -6.10 -15.12
C SER A 52 5.05 -5.76 -16.36
N ILE A 53 4.89 -4.48 -16.71
CA ILE A 53 4.17 -4.07 -17.92
C ILE A 53 4.95 -4.50 -19.17
N VAL A 54 6.26 -4.28 -19.21
CA VAL A 54 7.12 -4.67 -20.33
C VAL A 54 7.09 -6.19 -20.52
N ALA A 55 7.26 -6.95 -19.44
CA ALA A 55 7.21 -8.41 -19.47
C ALA A 55 5.84 -8.91 -19.94
N TYR A 56 4.75 -8.39 -19.36
CA TYR A 56 3.40 -8.74 -19.78
C TYR A 56 3.17 -8.46 -21.27
N TYR A 57 3.57 -7.30 -21.79
CA TYR A 57 3.40 -6.98 -23.20
C TYR A 57 4.30 -7.81 -24.12
N LEU A 58 5.54 -8.11 -23.74
CA LEU A 58 6.40 -8.99 -24.52
C LEU A 58 5.83 -10.42 -24.61
N VAL A 59 5.18 -10.88 -23.55
CA VAL A 59 4.58 -12.21 -23.50
C VAL A 59 3.19 -12.25 -24.13
N ILE A 60 2.38 -11.19 -24.10
CA ILE A 60 1.00 -11.24 -24.60
C ILE A 60 0.87 -10.76 -26.05
N LEU A 61 1.70 -9.81 -26.48
CA LEU A 61 1.56 -9.19 -27.80
C LEU A 61 2.37 -9.92 -28.88
N PRO A 62 1.96 -9.81 -30.17
CA PRO A 62 0.80 -9.07 -30.68
C PRO A 62 -0.51 -9.87 -30.56
N LEU A 63 -1.61 -9.14 -30.35
CA LEU A 63 -2.94 -9.74 -30.38
C LEU A 63 -3.42 -10.00 -31.82
N PRO A 64 -4.32 -10.98 -32.04
CA PRO A 64 -4.98 -11.16 -33.33
C PRO A 64 -5.69 -9.88 -33.81
N LYS A 65 -5.73 -9.67 -35.13
CA LYS A 65 -6.41 -8.50 -35.72
C LYS A 65 -7.94 -8.58 -35.67
N ILE A 66 -8.48 -9.80 -35.56
CA ILE A 66 -9.91 -10.10 -35.63
C ILE A 66 -10.24 -10.99 -34.43
N LEU A 67 -11.42 -10.78 -33.83
CA LEU A 67 -11.87 -11.54 -32.65
C LEU A 67 -12.19 -13.02 -32.99
N HIS A 68 -12.76 -13.28 -34.17
CA HIS A 68 -12.98 -14.62 -34.70
C HIS A 68 -11.72 -15.12 -35.43
N ASN A 69 -10.71 -15.49 -34.65
CA ASN A 69 -9.39 -15.92 -35.12
C ASN A 69 -9.23 -17.43 -35.26
N CYS A 70 -10.33 -18.18 -35.19
CA CYS A 70 -10.30 -19.63 -35.27
C CYS A 70 -9.86 -20.11 -36.65
N THR A 71 -8.94 -21.07 -36.69
CA THR A 71 -8.67 -21.87 -37.87
C THR A 71 -9.66 -23.04 -37.93
N ASP A 72 -10.09 -23.45 -39.12
CA ASP A 72 -11.21 -24.38 -39.33
C ASP A 72 -11.07 -25.78 -38.69
N TYR A 73 -9.93 -26.12 -38.10
CA TYR A 73 -9.69 -27.45 -37.54
C TYR A 73 -8.80 -27.39 -36.31
N GLY A 74 -9.37 -27.65 -35.13
CA GLY A 74 -8.59 -27.94 -33.92
C GLY A 74 -9.41 -27.94 -32.64
N SER A 75 -9.39 -29.05 -31.90
CA SER A 75 -9.82 -29.05 -30.49
C SER A 75 -8.83 -28.24 -29.65
N ILE A 76 -9.21 -27.80 -28.44
CA ILE A 76 -8.30 -27.04 -27.57
C ILE A 76 -6.97 -27.77 -27.28
N TRP A 77 -6.99 -29.11 -27.30
CA TRP A 77 -5.82 -29.97 -27.14
C TRP A 77 -4.77 -29.76 -28.24
N SER A 78 -5.16 -29.34 -29.44
CA SER A 78 -4.21 -29.00 -30.51
C SER A 78 -3.40 -27.74 -30.22
N TYR A 79 -3.81 -26.94 -29.23
CA TYR A 79 -3.12 -25.75 -28.77
C TYR A 79 -2.25 -25.98 -27.52
N MET A 80 -1.97 -27.24 -27.17
CA MET A 80 -1.21 -27.59 -25.97
C MET A 80 0.01 -28.47 -26.30
N GLN A 81 1.20 -27.96 -25.97
CA GLN A 81 2.45 -28.73 -25.96
C GLN A 81 2.79 -29.10 -24.51
N LEU A 82 2.53 -30.35 -24.16
CA LEU A 82 2.75 -30.87 -22.80
C LEU A 82 4.04 -31.67 -22.64
N LYS A 83 4.79 -31.90 -23.72
CA LYS A 83 6.04 -32.67 -23.67
C LYS A 83 7.18 -31.76 -23.21
N PRO A 84 7.78 -32.00 -22.04
CA PRO A 84 8.89 -31.20 -21.56
C PRO A 84 10.17 -31.44 -22.38
N PHE A 85 11.01 -30.42 -22.43
CA PHE A 85 12.28 -30.32 -23.16
C PHE A 85 12.14 -30.56 -24.67
N SER A 86 10.99 -30.19 -25.24
CA SER A 86 10.77 -30.24 -26.68
C SER A 86 11.70 -29.29 -27.43
N PHE A 87 11.98 -28.11 -26.85
CA PHE A 87 12.90 -27.11 -27.41
C PHE A 87 14.30 -27.65 -27.74
N VAL A 88 14.78 -28.67 -27.00
CA VAL A 88 16.09 -29.29 -27.27
C VAL A 88 16.08 -29.97 -28.64
N ASN A 89 15.01 -30.71 -28.94
CA ASN A 89 14.87 -31.37 -30.23
C ASN A 89 14.74 -30.34 -31.35
N ASP A 90 14.02 -29.26 -31.11
CA ASP A 90 13.83 -28.19 -32.11
C ASP A 90 15.16 -27.48 -32.43
N ILE A 91 15.95 -27.13 -31.42
CA ILE A 91 17.29 -26.56 -31.60
C ILE A 91 18.19 -27.54 -32.39
N THR A 92 18.19 -28.83 -32.05
CA THR A 92 19.03 -29.82 -32.75
C THR A 92 18.59 -30.08 -34.20
N ARG A 93 17.31 -29.91 -34.52
CA ARG A 93 16.78 -30.07 -35.88
C ARG A 93 17.05 -28.84 -36.75
N GLU A 94 16.91 -27.66 -36.16
CA GLU A 94 17.09 -26.40 -36.89
C GLU A 94 18.56 -26.01 -37.01
N THR A 95 19.43 -26.50 -36.11
CA THR A 95 20.85 -26.15 -36.11
C THR A 95 21.72 -27.34 -36.52
N ASN A 96 22.41 -27.24 -37.67
CA ASN A 96 23.54 -28.11 -38.00
C ASN A 96 24.76 -27.73 -37.15
N PHE A 97 24.72 -28.10 -35.87
CA PHE A 97 25.69 -27.65 -34.88
C PHE A 97 26.96 -28.50 -34.88
N ALA A 98 28.11 -27.87 -35.17
CA ALA A 98 29.43 -28.50 -35.07
C ALA A 98 30.21 -27.91 -33.88
N TRP A 99 30.46 -28.73 -32.85
CA TRP A 99 31.20 -28.34 -31.63
C TRP A 99 32.60 -27.77 -31.88
N ASN A 100 33.23 -28.18 -32.99
CA ASN A 100 34.61 -27.81 -33.31
C ASN A 100 34.73 -26.52 -34.13
N GLN A 101 33.62 -25.83 -34.44
CA GLN A 101 33.61 -24.62 -35.28
C GLN A 101 32.96 -23.44 -34.56
N PHE A 102 33.74 -22.36 -34.38
CA PHE A 102 33.25 -21.13 -33.74
C PHE A 102 32.06 -20.50 -34.49
N SER A 103 32.03 -20.62 -35.83
CA SER A 103 30.94 -20.13 -36.67
C SER A 103 29.58 -20.76 -36.33
N SER A 104 29.56 -22.02 -35.87
CA SER A 104 28.32 -22.71 -35.46
C SER A 104 27.71 -22.13 -34.19
N TYR A 105 28.51 -21.59 -33.28
CA TYR A 105 28.01 -20.86 -32.10
C TYR A 105 27.37 -19.53 -32.49
N VAL A 106 27.98 -18.80 -33.43
CA VAL A 106 27.41 -17.54 -33.94
C VAL A 106 26.12 -17.80 -34.73
N ALA A 107 26.04 -18.93 -35.44
CA ALA A 107 24.81 -19.37 -36.12
C ALA A 107 23.71 -19.68 -35.09
N LEU A 108 24.02 -20.43 -34.03
CA LEU A 108 23.09 -20.74 -32.95
C LEU A 108 22.48 -19.48 -32.29
N LEU A 109 23.28 -18.43 -32.10
CA LEU A 109 22.80 -17.13 -31.56
C LEU A 109 21.81 -16.40 -32.49
N LYS A 110 21.68 -16.83 -33.75
CA LYS A 110 20.71 -16.28 -34.70
C LYS A 110 19.47 -17.15 -34.87
N GLU A 111 19.51 -18.39 -34.37
CA GLU A 111 18.40 -19.32 -34.51
C GLU A 111 17.21 -18.94 -33.62
N ARG A 112 16.01 -19.03 -34.19
CA ARG A 112 14.79 -18.58 -33.52
C ARG A 112 14.49 -19.40 -32.26
N SER A 113 14.60 -20.72 -32.36
CA SER A 113 14.35 -21.64 -31.25
C SER A 113 15.32 -21.42 -30.09
N PHE A 114 16.59 -21.15 -30.38
CA PHE A 114 17.58 -20.81 -29.36
C PHE A 114 17.30 -19.44 -28.71
N LEU A 115 16.97 -18.43 -29.51
CA LEU A 115 16.65 -17.09 -29.02
C LEU A 115 15.40 -17.08 -28.13
N GLN A 116 14.37 -17.88 -28.46
CA GLN A 116 13.18 -18.03 -27.61
C GLN A 116 13.55 -18.53 -26.22
N VAL A 117 14.37 -19.59 -26.14
CA VAL A 117 14.83 -20.15 -24.86
C VAL A 117 15.57 -19.12 -24.02
N ILE A 118 16.54 -18.44 -24.61
CA ILE A 118 17.34 -17.44 -23.90
C ILE A 118 16.49 -16.24 -23.49
N PHE A 119 15.60 -15.75 -24.34
CA PHE A 119 14.76 -14.60 -24.00
C PHE A 119 13.72 -14.90 -22.93
N ASN A 120 13.13 -16.10 -22.89
CA ASN A 120 12.22 -16.48 -21.80
C ASN A 120 12.95 -16.49 -20.44
N ILE A 121 14.17 -17.04 -20.40
CA ILE A 121 15.02 -16.99 -19.20
C ILE A 121 15.35 -15.54 -18.83
N ILE A 122 15.91 -14.76 -19.76
CA ILE A 122 16.37 -13.38 -19.50
C ILE A 122 15.21 -12.50 -19.04
N LEU A 123 14.04 -12.65 -19.66
CA LEU A 123 12.86 -11.86 -19.36
C LEU A 123 12.47 -11.99 -17.89
N MET A 124 12.63 -13.18 -17.31
CA MET A 124 12.17 -13.49 -15.96
C MET A 124 13.23 -13.30 -14.86
N ILE A 125 14.49 -13.03 -15.23
CA ILE A 125 15.57 -12.73 -14.27
C ILE A 125 15.21 -11.58 -13.30
N PRO A 126 14.70 -10.41 -13.77
CA PRO A 126 14.39 -9.30 -12.86
C PRO A 126 13.33 -9.67 -11.82
N LEU A 127 12.34 -10.52 -12.15
CA LEU A 127 11.36 -10.99 -11.17
C LEU A 127 12.03 -11.75 -10.02
N GLY A 128 12.96 -12.65 -10.31
CA GLY A 128 13.71 -13.39 -9.28
C GLY A 128 14.52 -12.48 -8.37
N ILE A 129 15.09 -11.43 -8.95
CA ILE A 129 15.79 -10.38 -8.21
C ILE A 129 14.83 -9.67 -7.25
N TYR A 130 13.68 -9.17 -7.73
CA TYR A 130 12.72 -8.45 -6.88
C TYR A 130 12.16 -9.34 -5.76
N LEU A 131 11.83 -10.59 -6.06
CA LEU A 131 11.30 -11.54 -5.07
C LEU A 131 12.29 -11.77 -3.93
N ARG A 132 13.59 -11.95 -4.23
CA ARG A 132 14.61 -12.15 -3.19
C ARG A 132 15.00 -10.86 -2.48
N TYR A 133 15.27 -9.79 -3.23
CA TYR A 133 15.82 -8.55 -2.69
C TYR A 133 14.76 -7.73 -1.95
N TYR A 134 13.62 -7.47 -2.58
CA TYR A 134 12.59 -6.57 -2.07
C TYR A 134 11.54 -7.29 -1.21
N PHE A 135 10.95 -8.36 -1.75
CA PHE A 135 9.91 -9.12 -1.05
C PHE A 135 10.45 -10.16 -0.06
N ARG A 136 11.77 -10.44 -0.11
CA ARG A 136 12.47 -11.35 0.80
C ARG A 136 11.90 -12.79 0.78
N PHE A 137 11.42 -13.24 -0.38
CA PHE A 137 10.93 -14.61 -0.54
C PHE A 137 12.09 -15.60 -0.36
N LYS A 138 11.80 -16.73 0.29
CA LYS A 138 12.69 -17.90 0.32
C LYS A 138 12.69 -18.58 -1.06
N PHE A 139 13.63 -19.49 -1.28
CA PHE A 139 13.78 -20.19 -2.57
C PHE A 139 12.47 -20.83 -3.05
N LEU A 140 11.80 -21.62 -2.19
CA LEU A 140 10.55 -22.28 -2.55
C LEU A 140 9.44 -21.28 -2.91
N GLY A 141 9.27 -20.22 -2.11
CA GLY A 141 8.29 -19.17 -2.42
C GLY A 141 8.59 -18.45 -3.73
N THR A 142 9.88 -18.32 -4.07
CA THR A 142 10.31 -17.73 -5.35
C THR A 142 9.99 -18.64 -6.53
N VAL A 143 10.28 -19.94 -6.42
CA VAL A 143 9.94 -20.93 -7.46
C VAL A 143 8.43 -21.04 -7.66
N LEU A 144 7.65 -21.09 -6.58
CA LEU A 144 6.19 -21.13 -6.66
C LEU A 144 5.65 -19.86 -7.32
N SER A 145 6.17 -18.69 -6.97
CA SER A 145 5.78 -17.43 -7.62
C SER A 145 6.14 -17.41 -9.10
N ALA A 146 7.30 -17.96 -9.46
CA ALA A 146 7.73 -18.07 -10.85
C ALA A 146 6.77 -18.94 -11.66
N LEU A 147 6.40 -20.11 -11.12
CA LEU A 147 5.44 -21.02 -11.73
C LEU A 147 4.07 -20.36 -11.88
N LEU A 148 3.58 -19.66 -10.86
CA LEU A 148 2.30 -18.96 -10.92
C LEU A 148 2.29 -17.84 -11.95
N VAL A 149 3.35 -17.04 -12.04
CA VAL A 149 3.45 -15.96 -13.04
C VAL A 149 3.57 -16.54 -14.46
N SER A 150 4.37 -17.59 -14.64
CA SER A 150 4.48 -18.23 -15.95
C SER A 150 3.18 -18.91 -16.34
N LEU A 151 2.50 -19.58 -15.41
CA LEU A 151 1.20 -20.19 -15.64
C LEU A 151 0.15 -19.13 -15.96
N PHE A 152 0.19 -17.98 -15.29
CA PHE A 152 -0.67 -16.85 -15.63
C PHE A 152 -0.50 -16.43 -17.09
N TYR A 153 0.72 -16.35 -17.61
CA TYR A 153 0.96 -16.04 -19.02
C TYR A 153 0.38 -17.09 -19.98
N GLU A 154 0.67 -18.37 -19.73
CA GLU A 154 0.17 -19.46 -20.56
C GLU A 154 -1.37 -19.54 -20.54
N ILE A 155 -1.97 -19.39 -19.36
CA ILE A 155 -3.43 -19.33 -19.19
C ILE A 155 -4.02 -18.14 -19.95
N SER A 156 -3.43 -16.95 -19.82
CA SER A 156 -3.89 -15.77 -20.56
C SER A 156 -3.91 -16.01 -22.07
N GLN A 157 -2.96 -16.75 -22.62
CA GLN A 157 -2.89 -17.00 -24.07
C GLN A 157 -3.84 -18.12 -24.52
N VAL A 158 -3.81 -19.27 -23.83
CA VAL A 158 -4.63 -20.45 -24.20
C VAL A 158 -6.12 -20.19 -24.02
N THR A 159 -6.50 -19.29 -23.11
CA THR A 159 -7.90 -18.87 -22.95
C THR A 159 -8.33 -17.85 -24.00
N GLY A 160 -7.46 -17.46 -24.94
CA GLY A 160 -7.75 -16.38 -25.89
C GLY A 160 -7.90 -15.02 -25.19
N LEU A 161 -7.16 -14.83 -24.10
CA LEU A 161 -7.31 -13.75 -23.12
C LEU A 161 -8.71 -13.67 -22.54
N TYR A 162 -9.10 -14.74 -21.83
CA TYR A 162 -10.35 -14.85 -21.08
C TYR A 162 -11.62 -14.76 -21.94
N GLY A 163 -11.55 -15.29 -23.17
CA GLY A 163 -12.69 -15.35 -24.09
C GLY A 163 -12.93 -14.06 -24.89
N LEU A 164 -12.02 -13.08 -24.84
CA LEU A 164 -12.06 -11.94 -25.75
C LEU A 164 -11.86 -12.38 -27.21
N TYR A 165 -10.98 -13.35 -27.44
CA TYR A 165 -10.77 -13.98 -28.74
C TYR A 165 -11.44 -15.35 -28.78
N ALA A 166 -12.03 -15.69 -29.93
CA ALA A 166 -12.78 -16.93 -30.10
C ALA A 166 -11.91 -18.18 -29.97
N CYS A 167 -10.63 -18.08 -30.33
CA CYS A 167 -9.67 -19.17 -30.23
C CYS A 167 -8.33 -18.72 -29.62
N PRO A 168 -7.54 -19.66 -29.04
CA PRO A 168 -6.17 -19.38 -28.62
C PRO A 168 -5.35 -18.78 -29.77
N TYR A 169 -4.50 -17.81 -29.46
CA TYR A 169 -3.62 -17.19 -30.46
C TYR A 169 -2.14 -17.55 -30.30
N ARG A 170 -1.81 -18.36 -29.27
CA ARG A 170 -0.53 -19.02 -29.04
C ARG A 170 -0.76 -20.39 -28.41
N LEU A 171 0.27 -21.22 -28.50
CA LEU A 171 0.28 -22.55 -27.90
C LEU A 171 0.58 -22.42 -26.41
N PHE A 172 -0.13 -23.20 -25.58
CA PHE A 172 0.26 -23.44 -24.20
C PHE A 172 1.49 -24.34 -24.20
N ASP A 173 2.62 -23.86 -23.69
CA ASP A 173 3.89 -24.60 -23.72
C ASP A 173 4.44 -24.85 -22.32
N VAL A 174 4.59 -26.14 -21.96
CA VAL A 174 5.22 -26.54 -20.69
C VAL A 174 6.70 -26.13 -20.64
N ASP A 175 7.38 -26.05 -21.78
CA ASP A 175 8.77 -25.57 -21.82
C ASP A 175 8.87 -24.10 -21.44
N ASP A 176 7.89 -23.28 -21.83
CA ASP A 176 7.85 -21.87 -21.43
C ASP A 176 7.71 -21.74 -19.90
N LEU A 177 6.92 -22.61 -19.24
CA LEU A 177 6.84 -22.69 -17.78
C LEU A 177 8.21 -23.00 -17.14
N ILE A 178 8.92 -23.97 -17.69
CA ILE A 178 10.23 -24.42 -17.19
C ILE A 178 11.27 -23.31 -17.37
N LEU A 179 11.31 -22.69 -18.55
CA LEU A 179 12.30 -21.68 -18.92
C LEU A 179 12.09 -20.37 -18.17
N ASN A 180 10.85 -19.90 -18.06
CA ASN A 180 10.51 -18.73 -17.26
C ASN A 180 10.85 -18.95 -15.78
N THR A 181 10.51 -20.13 -15.24
CA THR A 181 10.87 -20.50 -13.86
C THR A 181 12.39 -20.53 -13.67
N SER A 182 13.12 -21.08 -14.63
CA SER A 182 14.59 -21.09 -14.62
C SER A 182 15.16 -19.67 -14.62
N GLY A 183 14.58 -18.75 -15.40
CA GLY A 183 14.93 -17.33 -15.38
C GLY A 183 14.77 -16.68 -14.01
N VAL A 184 13.64 -16.92 -13.33
CA VAL A 184 13.42 -16.43 -11.96
C VAL A 184 14.43 -17.03 -10.99
N VAL A 185 14.74 -18.32 -11.11
CA VAL A 185 15.77 -18.98 -10.27
C VAL A 185 17.14 -18.35 -10.49
N VAL A 186 17.55 -18.10 -11.73
CA VAL A 186 18.80 -17.40 -12.05
C VAL A 186 18.81 -16.01 -11.42
N GLY A 187 17.73 -15.25 -11.55
CA GLY A 187 17.58 -13.94 -10.91
C GLY A 187 17.68 -14.00 -9.39
N TYR A 188 17.05 -14.99 -8.76
CA TYR A 188 17.15 -15.25 -7.33
C TYR A 188 18.60 -15.49 -6.92
N LEU A 189 19.34 -16.32 -7.66
CA LEU A 189 20.74 -16.64 -7.36
C LEU A 189 21.68 -15.44 -7.49
N ILE A 190 21.42 -14.55 -8.46
CA ILE A 190 22.22 -13.34 -8.73
C ILE A 190 21.89 -12.20 -7.76
N ALA A 191 20.67 -12.13 -7.22
CA ALA A 191 20.21 -11.00 -6.39
C ALA A 191 21.16 -10.61 -5.22
N PRO A 192 21.89 -11.52 -4.54
CA PRO A 192 22.85 -11.16 -3.50
C PRO A 192 23.95 -10.21 -3.94
N ILE A 193 24.33 -10.22 -5.23
CA ILE A 193 25.31 -9.28 -5.79
C ILE A 193 24.80 -7.84 -5.62
N LEU A 194 23.48 -7.63 -5.68
CA LEU A 194 22.90 -6.29 -5.48
C LEU A 194 23.04 -5.77 -4.05
N TYR A 195 23.24 -6.63 -3.04
CA TYR A 195 23.50 -6.15 -1.67
C TYR A 195 24.83 -5.40 -1.55
N TYR A 196 25.74 -5.54 -2.51
CA TYR A 196 26.97 -4.74 -2.59
C TYR A 196 26.68 -3.30 -3.03
N PHE A 197 25.68 -3.10 -3.89
CA PHE A 197 25.37 -1.79 -4.49
C PHE A 197 24.15 -1.10 -3.86
N LEU A 198 23.22 -1.87 -3.30
CA LEU A 198 21.96 -1.40 -2.74
C LEU A 198 21.85 -1.72 -1.24
N PRO A 199 21.34 -0.79 -0.42
CA PRO A 199 21.03 -1.06 0.98
C PRO A 199 20.09 -2.25 1.12
N ARG A 200 20.17 -2.98 2.24
CA ARG A 200 19.20 -4.05 2.51
C ARG A 200 17.80 -3.45 2.74
N SER A 201 16.78 -4.12 2.19
CA SER A 201 15.39 -3.65 2.19
C SER A 201 14.78 -3.52 3.60
N ASP A 202 15.26 -4.32 4.55
CA ASP A 202 14.88 -4.32 5.98
C ASP A 202 15.55 -3.21 6.79
N LYS A 203 16.69 -2.68 6.33
CA LYS A 203 17.46 -1.63 7.01
C LYS A 203 17.22 -0.22 6.46
N LEU A 204 16.28 -0.07 5.52
CA LEU A 204 16.01 1.21 4.86
C LEU A 204 15.53 2.31 5.83
N ASP A 205 14.94 1.91 6.96
CA ASP A 205 14.29 2.82 7.90
C ASP A 205 15.05 2.96 9.23
N GLU A 206 16.11 2.17 9.46
CA GLU A 206 16.82 2.05 10.76
C GLU A 206 17.36 3.39 11.29
N LYS A 207 17.71 4.32 10.38
CA LYS A 207 18.32 5.62 10.71
C LYS A 207 17.33 6.79 10.71
N ILE A 208 16.03 6.53 10.56
CA ILE A 208 15.04 7.59 10.36
C ILE A 208 14.33 7.94 11.67
N ASN A 209 14.53 9.17 12.15
CA ASN A 209 13.77 9.72 13.27
C ASN A 209 12.51 10.43 12.77
N LEU A 210 11.33 9.83 12.99
CA LEU A 210 10.04 10.39 12.53
C LEU A 210 9.73 11.77 13.13
N ASN A 211 10.26 12.08 14.31
CA ASN A 211 10.08 13.39 14.95
C ASN A 211 10.77 14.54 14.17
N GLU A 212 11.80 14.21 13.40
CA GLU A 212 12.56 15.16 12.59
C GLU A 212 12.01 15.28 11.16
N VAL A 213 11.16 14.33 10.75
CA VAL A 213 10.55 14.31 9.41
C VAL A 213 9.53 15.44 9.29
N LYS A 214 9.90 16.46 8.52
CA LYS A 214 8.98 17.55 8.15
C LYS A 214 7.94 17.06 7.15
N VAL A 215 6.66 17.38 7.40
CA VAL A 215 5.55 17.02 6.51
C VAL A 215 5.66 17.78 5.19
N GLY A 216 5.84 17.06 4.08
CA GLY A 216 5.93 17.63 2.73
C GLY A 216 4.59 18.06 2.13
N PHE A 217 4.63 18.91 1.10
CA PHE A 217 3.44 19.43 0.42
C PHE A 217 2.61 18.35 -0.27
N ILE A 218 3.23 17.30 -0.83
CA ILE A 218 2.50 16.18 -1.46
C ILE A 218 1.59 15.48 -0.44
N ARG A 219 2.13 15.13 0.74
CA ARG A 219 1.37 14.51 1.83
C ARG A 219 0.21 15.40 2.30
N ARG A 220 0.45 16.71 2.40
CA ARG A 220 -0.58 17.71 2.74
C ARG A 220 -1.63 17.84 1.65
N GLY A 221 -1.23 17.79 0.38
CA GLY A 221 -2.14 17.84 -0.77
C GLY A 221 -3.08 16.64 -0.78
N ILE A 222 -2.57 15.43 -0.54
CA ILE A 222 -3.40 14.22 -0.42
C ILE A 222 -4.40 14.37 0.72
N SER A 223 -3.96 14.80 1.91
CA SER A 223 -4.87 15.10 3.03
C SER A 223 -5.93 16.12 2.65
N PHE A 224 -5.53 17.20 1.97
CA PHE A 224 -6.42 18.28 1.59
C PHE A 224 -7.48 17.83 0.58
N VAL A 225 -7.12 17.02 -0.42
CA VAL A 225 -8.10 16.47 -1.39
C VAL A 225 -9.14 15.60 -0.70
N VAL A 226 -8.71 14.73 0.23
CA VAL A 226 -9.65 13.93 1.03
C VAL A 226 -10.52 14.82 1.91
N ASP A 227 -9.92 15.79 2.61
CA ASP A 227 -10.62 16.72 3.47
C ASP A 227 -11.65 17.55 2.67
N LEU A 228 -11.34 17.95 1.43
CA LEU A 228 -12.27 18.65 0.53
C LEU A 228 -13.45 17.76 0.11
N PHE A 229 -13.21 16.49 -0.21
CA PHE A 229 -14.28 15.55 -0.53
C PHE A 229 -15.25 15.36 0.64
N VAL A 230 -14.71 15.20 1.86
CA VAL A 230 -15.54 15.09 3.06
C VAL A 230 -16.28 16.40 3.34
N LEU A 231 -15.62 17.55 3.18
CA LEU A 231 -16.26 18.85 3.34
C LEU A 231 -17.41 19.06 2.36
N MET A 232 -17.27 18.62 1.10
CA MET A 232 -18.33 18.68 0.10
C MET A 232 -19.56 17.88 0.52
N ILE A 233 -19.37 16.65 1.04
CA ILE A 233 -20.46 15.81 1.55
C ILE A 233 -21.15 16.48 2.75
N ILE A 234 -20.39 16.93 3.75
CA ILE A 234 -20.94 17.56 4.96
C ILE A 234 -21.69 18.84 4.62
N SER A 235 -21.12 19.68 3.76
CA SER A 235 -21.75 20.94 3.33
C SER A 235 -23.03 20.68 2.55
N GLY A 236 -23.04 19.71 1.63
CA GLY A 236 -24.22 19.34 0.87
C GLY A 236 -25.36 18.82 1.76
N LEU A 237 -25.06 17.89 2.67
CA LEU A 237 -26.04 17.36 3.62
C LEU A 237 -26.60 18.47 4.53
N LEU A 238 -25.73 19.33 5.05
CA LEU A 238 -26.13 20.44 5.90
C LEU A 238 -26.98 21.46 5.12
N SER A 239 -26.65 21.73 3.86
CA SER A 239 -27.44 22.59 2.98
C SER A 239 -28.85 22.05 2.78
N ILE A 240 -28.99 20.74 2.51
CA ILE A 240 -30.31 20.09 2.35
C ILE A 240 -31.15 20.23 3.63
N VAL A 241 -30.55 19.97 4.79
CA VAL A 241 -31.25 20.06 6.08
C VAL A 241 -31.67 21.50 6.39
N LEU A 242 -30.76 22.47 6.27
CA LEU A 242 -31.05 23.88 6.57
C LEU A 242 -32.05 24.48 5.58
N TYR A 243 -31.91 24.18 4.30
CA TYR A 243 -32.84 24.63 3.27
C TYR A 243 -34.23 24.01 3.48
N GLY A 244 -34.31 22.69 3.64
CA GLY A 244 -35.57 21.97 3.86
C GLY A 244 -36.30 22.44 5.13
N THR A 245 -35.60 22.59 6.25
CA THR A 245 -36.20 23.12 7.48
C THR A 245 -36.71 24.55 7.30
N SER A 246 -35.96 25.43 6.64
CA SER A 246 -36.44 26.80 6.37
C SER A 246 -37.69 26.82 5.48
N SER A 247 -37.76 25.96 4.46
CA SER A 247 -38.93 25.85 3.58
C SER A 247 -40.18 25.34 4.30
N ILE A 248 -40.02 24.38 5.22
CA ILE A 248 -41.13 23.76 5.96
C ILE A 248 -41.58 24.67 7.10
N THR A 249 -40.65 25.24 7.87
CA THR A 249 -40.96 25.98 9.10
C THR A 249 -41.31 27.44 8.83
N LEU A 250 -40.65 28.09 7.87
CA LEU A 250 -40.83 29.52 7.60
C LEU A 250 -41.65 29.80 6.33
N GLY A 251 -41.99 28.76 5.55
CA GLY A 251 -42.70 28.91 4.27
C GLY A 251 -41.92 29.74 3.23
N ALA A 252 -40.64 30.03 3.49
CA ALA A 252 -39.78 30.79 2.60
C ALA A 252 -39.03 29.84 1.67
N THR A 253 -38.87 30.21 0.39
CA THR A 253 -37.95 29.58 -0.54
C THR A 253 -36.69 30.46 -0.63
N PRO A 254 -35.75 30.32 0.34
CA PRO A 254 -34.57 31.16 0.33
C PRO A 254 -33.68 30.87 -0.88
N ASN A 255 -32.75 31.78 -1.17
CA ASN A 255 -31.78 31.57 -2.24
C ASN A 255 -30.89 30.35 -1.90
N GLU A 256 -31.02 29.29 -2.69
CA GLU A 256 -30.26 28.04 -2.54
C GLU A 256 -28.75 28.28 -2.44
N SER A 257 -28.23 29.21 -3.24
CA SER A 257 -26.81 29.54 -3.30
C SER A 257 -26.32 30.21 -2.02
N ALA A 258 -27.15 31.07 -1.41
CA ALA A 258 -26.83 31.70 -0.14
C ALA A 258 -26.85 30.68 1.01
N PHE A 259 -27.78 29.73 0.99
CA PHE A 259 -27.83 28.62 1.95
C PHE A 259 -26.66 27.65 1.80
N PHE A 260 -26.23 27.38 0.56
CA PHE A 260 -25.02 26.59 0.31
C PHE A 260 -23.76 27.30 0.84
N MET A 261 -23.66 28.62 0.68
CA MET A 261 -22.56 29.40 1.23
C MET A 261 -22.56 29.40 2.78
N LEU A 262 -23.73 29.56 3.40
CA LEU A 262 -23.87 29.51 4.86
C LEU A 262 -23.53 28.12 5.42
N SER A 263 -24.10 27.07 4.83
CA SER A 263 -23.86 25.68 5.24
C SER A 263 -22.40 25.28 5.06
N SER A 264 -21.74 25.66 3.96
CA SER A 264 -20.31 25.40 3.78
C SER A 264 -19.44 26.13 4.83
N GLY A 265 -19.79 27.36 5.21
CA GLY A 265 -19.13 28.08 6.31
C GLY A 265 -19.26 27.34 7.66
N ILE A 266 -20.45 26.86 7.98
CA ILE A 266 -20.70 26.07 9.20
C ILE A 266 -19.96 24.72 9.13
N ALA A 267 -19.99 24.05 7.99
CA ALA A 267 -19.31 22.78 7.77
C ALA A 267 -17.80 22.89 7.96
N VAL A 268 -17.18 24.01 7.55
CA VAL A 268 -15.75 24.29 7.80
C VAL A 268 -15.47 24.34 9.30
N ILE A 269 -16.30 25.03 10.08
CA ILE A 269 -16.11 25.14 11.53
C ILE A 269 -16.24 23.76 12.18
N ILE A 270 -17.28 23.01 11.84
CA ILE A 270 -17.47 21.65 12.36
C ILE A 270 -16.28 20.75 11.98
N TYR A 271 -15.91 20.72 10.70
CA TYR A 271 -14.94 19.75 10.21
C TYR A 271 -13.49 20.09 10.53
N PHE A 272 -13.10 21.36 10.51
CA PHE A 272 -11.71 21.77 10.72
C PHE A 272 -11.41 22.32 12.11
N VAL A 273 -12.43 22.78 12.84
CA VAL A 273 -12.26 23.27 14.21
C VAL A 273 -12.80 22.24 15.20
N VAL A 274 -14.04 21.75 15.03
CA VAL A 274 -14.65 20.80 15.96
C VAL A 274 -13.99 19.44 15.99
N ILE A 275 -13.98 18.75 14.86
CA ILE A 275 -13.42 17.40 14.78
C ILE A 275 -11.95 17.37 15.22
N PRO A 276 -11.04 18.24 14.73
CA PRO A 276 -9.63 18.13 15.08
C PRO A 276 -9.37 18.47 16.54
N ALA A 277 -10.16 19.34 17.17
CA ALA A 277 -9.98 19.58 18.59
C ALA A 277 -10.35 18.35 19.45
N LEU A 278 -11.37 17.59 19.03
CA LEU A 278 -11.74 16.32 19.68
C LEU A 278 -10.76 15.19 19.39
N PHE A 279 -10.20 15.13 18.18
CA PHE A 279 -9.33 14.04 17.71
C PHE A 279 -7.84 14.41 17.68
N GLY A 280 -7.39 15.34 18.52
CA GLY A 280 -5.96 15.63 18.71
C GLY A 280 -5.25 16.20 17.47
N GLY A 281 -5.91 17.12 16.76
CA GLY A 281 -5.42 17.82 15.58
C GLY A 281 -5.64 17.07 14.25
N ARG A 282 -6.49 16.05 14.22
CA ARG A 282 -6.71 15.17 13.06
C ARG A 282 -8.05 15.45 12.38
N THR A 283 -8.01 15.67 11.08
CA THR A 283 -9.15 15.49 10.16
C THR A 283 -9.06 14.11 9.51
N LEU A 284 -10.07 13.70 8.74
CA LEU A 284 -10.06 12.39 8.08
C LEU A 284 -8.88 12.25 7.11
N GLY A 285 -8.61 13.26 6.27
CA GLY A 285 -7.47 13.25 5.37
C GLY A 285 -6.12 13.22 6.10
N LYS A 286 -6.04 13.92 7.24
CA LYS A 286 -4.83 13.91 8.09
C LYS A 286 -4.63 12.55 8.76
N TRP A 287 -5.71 11.90 9.19
CA TRP A 287 -5.68 10.55 9.73
C TRP A 287 -5.22 9.51 8.70
N ILE A 288 -5.77 9.55 7.47
CA ILE A 288 -5.35 8.68 6.35
C ILE A 288 -3.85 8.84 6.08
N THR A 289 -3.38 10.08 6.05
CA THR A 289 -1.97 10.38 5.78
C THR A 289 -1.09 10.37 7.03
N ARG A 290 -1.56 9.93 8.21
CA ARG A 290 -0.82 9.92 9.50
C ARG A 290 -0.13 11.24 9.86
N ILE A 291 -0.83 12.35 9.71
CA ILE A 291 -0.40 13.65 10.22
C ILE A 291 -1.42 14.22 11.20
N HIS A 292 -1.01 15.19 11.99
CA HIS A 292 -1.91 15.98 12.82
C HIS A 292 -1.35 17.39 13.00
N VAL A 293 -2.22 18.31 13.41
CA VAL A 293 -1.85 19.70 13.68
C VAL A 293 -1.45 19.85 15.14
N VAL A 294 -0.32 20.50 15.38
CA VAL A 294 0.17 20.88 16.71
C VAL A 294 0.45 22.38 16.79
N GLU A 295 0.49 22.91 18.01
CA GLU A 295 0.80 24.30 18.32
C GLU A 295 2.24 24.41 18.82
N ASP A 296 3.02 25.37 18.30
CA ASP A 296 4.45 25.51 18.61
C ASP A 296 4.72 25.82 20.09
N ALA A 297 3.81 26.54 20.74
CA ALA A 297 3.93 26.96 22.14
C ALA A 297 3.83 25.78 23.14
N ARG A 298 3.41 24.59 22.70
CA ARG A 298 3.15 23.42 23.56
C ARG A 298 3.97 22.20 23.14
N ARG A 299 5.26 22.39 22.91
CA ARG A 299 6.19 21.38 22.36
C ARG A 299 6.31 20.12 23.22
N ASP A 300 6.18 20.24 24.54
CA ASP A 300 6.53 19.16 25.49
C ASP A 300 5.32 18.49 26.17
N SER A 301 4.10 19.03 25.99
CA SER A 301 2.87 18.43 26.52
C SER A 301 2.10 17.74 25.41
N ASN A 302 2.03 16.41 25.45
CA ASN A 302 1.29 15.53 24.53
C ASN A 302 -0.24 15.74 24.51
N LYS A 303 -0.76 16.87 25.00
CA LYS A 303 -2.19 17.09 25.24
C LYS A 303 -2.71 18.26 24.42
N PHE A 304 -3.24 17.87 23.25
CA PHE A 304 -4.32 18.50 22.49
C PHE A 304 -4.08 19.92 21.98
N ILE A 305 -4.30 20.11 20.68
CA ILE A 305 -4.31 21.43 20.05
C ILE A 305 -5.46 22.26 20.60
N THR A 306 -5.21 23.55 20.84
CA THR A 306 -6.26 24.46 21.30
C THR A 306 -7.27 24.77 20.20
N TRP A 307 -8.54 24.88 20.58
CA TRP A 307 -9.62 25.36 19.71
C TRP A 307 -9.30 26.73 19.10
N THR A 308 -8.67 27.62 19.87
CA THR A 308 -8.25 28.95 19.42
C THR A 308 -7.14 28.90 18.37
N GLY A 309 -6.17 28.00 18.52
CA GLY A 309 -5.12 27.77 17.51
C GLY A 309 -5.70 27.24 16.19
N LEU A 310 -6.64 26.28 16.26
CA LEU A 310 -7.35 25.77 15.09
C LEU A 310 -8.20 26.86 14.42
N LEU A 311 -8.94 27.63 15.20
CA LEU A 311 -9.80 28.70 14.71
C LEU A 311 -8.98 29.79 14.00
N LYS A 312 -7.86 30.24 14.58
CA LYS A 312 -6.93 31.19 13.91
C LYS A 312 -6.42 30.63 12.57
N ARG A 313 -5.96 29.38 12.58
CA ARG A 313 -5.40 28.70 11.39
C ARG A 313 -6.44 28.60 10.26
N TYR A 314 -7.64 28.11 10.58
CA TYR A 314 -8.66 27.80 9.57
C TYR A 314 -9.52 29.00 9.19
N LEU A 315 -9.67 30.02 10.06
CA LEU A 315 -10.23 31.31 9.64
C LEU A 315 -9.40 31.93 8.52
N GLN A 316 -8.08 31.99 8.68
CA GLN A 316 -7.19 32.57 7.67
C GLN A 316 -7.25 31.80 6.34
N LEU A 317 -7.28 30.47 6.41
CA LEU A 317 -7.29 29.64 5.21
C LEU A 317 -8.67 29.58 4.55
N TYR A 318 -9.69 29.13 5.28
CA TYR A 318 -11.02 28.85 4.71
C TYR A 318 -11.94 30.05 4.64
N PHE A 319 -11.82 31.03 5.52
CA PHE A 319 -12.60 32.27 5.41
C PHE A 319 -11.80 33.38 4.71
N GLY A 320 -10.51 33.52 5.01
CA GLY A 320 -9.65 34.57 4.47
C GLY A 320 -9.18 34.37 3.03
N VAL A 321 -8.96 33.13 2.58
CA VAL A 321 -8.57 32.84 1.18
C VAL A 321 -9.73 32.20 0.41
N PHE A 322 -10.19 31.03 0.84
CA PHE A 322 -11.26 30.34 0.12
C PHE A 322 -12.62 31.02 0.29
N GLY A 323 -12.90 31.59 1.46
CA GLY A 323 -14.16 32.28 1.75
C GLY A 323 -14.28 33.58 0.98
N THR A 324 -13.21 34.37 0.88
CA THR A 324 -13.18 35.56 0.02
C THR A 324 -13.38 35.21 -1.44
N ILE A 325 -12.77 34.11 -1.92
CA ILE A 325 -13.00 33.63 -3.28
C ILE A 325 -14.47 33.24 -3.48
N ASN A 326 -15.06 32.45 -2.58
CA ASN A 326 -16.46 32.05 -2.68
C ASN A 326 -17.41 33.25 -2.65
N LEU A 327 -17.14 34.26 -1.81
CA LEU A 327 -17.91 35.50 -1.77
C LEU A 327 -17.81 36.28 -3.08
N LEU A 328 -16.60 36.44 -3.62
CA LEU A 328 -16.39 37.12 -4.90
C LEU A 328 -17.06 36.38 -6.06
N VAL A 329 -17.02 35.04 -6.07
CA VAL A 329 -17.76 34.21 -7.03
C VAL A 329 -19.27 34.45 -6.90
N TYR A 330 -19.80 34.43 -5.67
CA TYR A 330 -21.21 34.69 -5.42
C TYR A 330 -21.64 36.09 -5.92
N ILE A 331 -20.86 37.13 -5.63
CA ILE A 331 -21.14 38.49 -6.13
C ILE A 331 -21.05 38.54 -7.66
N SER A 332 -20.08 37.84 -8.25
CA SER A 332 -19.89 37.78 -9.70
C SER A 332 -21.04 37.05 -10.42
N ASP A 333 -21.66 36.05 -9.79
CA ASP A 333 -22.68 35.20 -10.42
C ASP A 333 -24.11 35.65 -10.11
N TYR A 334 -24.34 36.28 -8.96
CA TYR A 334 -25.67 36.66 -8.49
C TYR A 334 -25.83 38.16 -8.19
N GLY A 335 -24.74 38.93 -8.26
CA GLY A 335 -24.79 40.38 -8.05
C GLY A 335 -25.36 41.10 -9.27
N ASP A 336 -26.19 42.11 -9.02
CA ASP A 336 -26.67 43.03 -10.05
C ASP A 336 -25.58 44.07 -10.36
N ILE A 337 -24.59 43.67 -11.17
CA ILE A 337 -23.40 44.46 -11.51
C ILE A 337 -23.13 44.43 -13.01
N PRO A 338 -22.50 45.48 -13.58
CA PRO A 338 -22.16 45.51 -15.00
C PRO A 338 -21.14 44.42 -15.36
N ILE A 339 -21.15 43.97 -16.62
CA ILE A 339 -20.33 42.85 -17.09
C ILE A 339 -18.82 43.12 -16.96
N GLU A 340 -18.40 44.38 -17.06
CA GLU A 340 -17.02 44.81 -16.85
C GLU A 340 -16.57 44.56 -15.41
N ALA A 341 -17.46 44.78 -14.44
CA ALA A 341 -17.19 44.51 -13.02
C ALA A 341 -17.08 43.00 -12.75
N VAL A 342 -17.91 42.17 -13.41
CA VAL A 342 -17.81 40.71 -13.37
C VAL A 342 -16.43 40.24 -13.82
N TYR A 343 -15.95 40.71 -14.98
CA TYR A 343 -14.62 40.36 -15.46
C TYR A 343 -13.51 40.84 -14.52
N ALA A 344 -13.62 42.06 -13.97
CA ALA A 344 -12.67 42.57 -12.99
C ALA A 344 -12.60 41.67 -11.74
N ILE A 345 -13.75 41.23 -11.21
CA ILE A 345 -13.82 40.29 -10.08
C ILE A 345 -13.16 38.95 -10.42
N ARG A 346 -13.42 38.40 -11.62
CA ARG A 346 -12.79 37.13 -12.07
C ARG A 346 -11.27 37.27 -12.17
N VAL A 347 -10.76 38.41 -12.65
CA VAL A 347 -9.31 38.71 -12.66
C VAL A 347 -8.75 38.77 -11.25
N VAL A 348 -9.44 39.43 -10.30
CA VAL A 348 -9.03 39.47 -8.89
C VAL A 348 -8.97 38.07 -8.29
N ILE A 349 -9.95 37.20 -8.55
CA ILE A 349 -9.94 35.80 -8.10
C ILE A 349 -8.70 35.06 -8.64
N ILE A 350 -8.40 35.21 -9.93
CA ILE A 350 -7.21 34.61 -10.55
C ILE A 350 -5.93 35.13 -9.89
N ILE A 351 -5.83 36.43 -9.61
CA ILE A 351 -4.67 37.02 -8.92
C ILE A 351 -4.51 36.42 -7.51
N ILE A 352 -5.58 36.29 -6.73
CA ILE A 352 -5.54 35.68 -5.40
C ILE A 352 -5.03 34.23 -5.49
N LEU A 353 -5.56 33.44 -6.43
CA LEU A 353 -5.14 32.06 -6.64
C LEU A 353 -3.67 31.97 -7.07
N LEU A 354 -3.22 32.83 -7.98
CA LEU A 354 -1.84 32.88 -8.44
C LEU A 354 -0.89 33.25 -7.31
N VAL A 355 -1.21 34.26 -6.49
CA VAL A 355 -0.41 34.64 -5.32
C VAL A 355 -0.30 33.48 -4.34
N PHE A 356 -1.41 32.79 -4.07
CA PHE A 356 -1.40 31.63 -3.18
C PHE A 356 -0.59 30.45 -3.76
N ALA A 357 -0.72 30.19 -5.07
CA ALA A 357 0.04 29.15 -5.76
C ALA A 357 1.55 29.46 -5.78
N ILE A 358 1.93 30.69 -6.12
CA ILE A 358 3.32 31.17 -6.08
C ILE A 358 3.89 31.02 -4.67
N HIS A 359 3.12 31.36 -3.64
CA HIS A 359 3.54 31.18 -2.24
C HIS A 359 3.81 29.71 -1.92
N ILE A 360 2.95 28.78 -2.32
CA ILE A 360 3.18 27.34 -2.12
C ILE A 360 4.43 26.88 -2.88
N LEU A 361 4.58 27.25 -4.16
CA LEU A 361 5.72 26.88 -5.00
C LEU A 361 7.04 27.42 -4.44
N TRP A 362 7.06 28.68 -4.01
CA TRP A 362 8.22 29.32 -3.40
C TRP A 362 8.67 28.61 -2.13
N ASN A 363 7.73 28.28 -1.24
CA ASN A 363 7.99 27.51 -0.02
C ASN A 363 8.47 26.07 -0.35
N MET A 364 7.94 25.47 -1.41
CA MET A 364 8.36 24.15 -1.86
C MET A 364 9.83 24.16 -2.33
N ILE A 365 10.24 25.16 -3.10
CA ILE A 365 11.62 25.35 -3.58
C ILE A 365 12.58 25.63 -2.42
N LYS A 366 12.20 26.52 -1.49
CA LYS A 366 13.03 26.83 -0.30
C LYS A 366 13.09 25.70 0.73
N GLY A 367 12.29 24.63 0.56
CA GLY A 367 12.18 23.57 1.56
C GLY A 367 11.45 23.99 2.84
N GLU A 368 10.92 25.21 2.90
CA GLU A 368 10.13 25.73 4.01
C GLU A 368 8.74 25.08 3.99
N LYS A 369 8.44 24.22 4.97
CA LYS A 369 7.18 23.46 4.98
C LYS A 369 6.01 24.20 5.61
N ARG A 370 6.19 25.41 6.13
CA ARG A 370 5.13 26.20 6.81
C ARG A 370 4.60 27.31 5.91
N LEU A 371 3.29 27.29 5.67
CA LEU A 371 2.58 28.33 4.93
C LEU A 371 2.26 29.55 5.81
N PHE A 372 1.76 30.64 5.19
CA PHE A 372 1.58 31.93 5.90
C PHE A 372 0.61 31.78 7.08
N TYR A 373 -0.51 31.09 6.87
CA TYR A 373 -1.53 30.88 7.90
C TYR A 373 -1.03 30.01 9.06
N GLU A 374 -0.04 29.15 8.82
CA GLU A 374 0.59 28.33 9.85
C GLU A 374 1.55 29.17 10.71
N ARG A 375 2.29 30.09 10.08
CA ARG A 375 3.18 31.02 10.79
C ARG A 375 2.40 31.99 11.67
N ILE A 376 1.32 32.57 11.13
CA ILE A 376 0.49 33.54 11.87
C ILE A 376 -0.25 32.84 13.03
N SER A 377 -0.75 31.62 12.81
CA SER A 377 -1.44 30.86 13.87
C SER A 377 -0.50 30.18 14.87
N GLY A 378 0.81 30.11 14.62
CA GLY A 378 1.74 29.35 15.45
C GLY A 378 1.50 27.84 15.43
N THR A 379 0.94 27.32 14.32
CA THR A 379 0.59 25.90 14.17
C THR A 379 1.45 25.22 13.10
N ARG A 380 1.56 23.89 13.14
CA ARG A 380 2.25 23.11 12.12
C ARG A 380 1.67 21.70 11.98
N ASN A 381 1.90 21.08 10.83
CA ASN A 381 1.63 19.64 10.65
C ASN A 381 2.86 18.83 11.07
N VAL A 382 2.64 17.78 11.85
CA VAL A 382 3.67 16.81 12.26
C VAL A 382 3.22 15.39 11.93
N VAL A 383 4.19 14.48 11.83
CA VAL A 383 3.92 13.04 11.65
C VAL A 383 3.37 12.48 12.95
N THR A 384 2.32 11.67 12.86
CA THR A 384 1.83 10.91 14.01
C THR A 384 2.77 9.73 14.24
N ASN A 385 3.45 9.69 15.38
CA ASN A 385 4.29 8.55 15.76
C ASN A 385 3.43 7.31 16.01
N LEU A 386 3.90 6.17 15.53
CA LEU A 386 3.55 4.87 16.08
C LEU A 386 4.12 4.86 17.50
N SER A 387 3.29 4.86 18.55
CA SER A 387 3.81 4.35 19.82
C SER A 387 4.13 2.86 19.59
N ALA A 388 5.15 2.34 20.27
CA ALA A 388 5.61 0.95 20.13
C ALA A 388 4.51 -0.11 20.38
N GLN A 389 3.36 0.28 20.92
CA GLN A 389 2.19 -0.57 21.14
C GLN A 389 1.41 -0.89 19.86
N ASP A 390 1.51 -0.08 18.80
CA ASP A 390 0.76 -0.31 17.55
C ASP A 390 1.48 -1.27 16.57
N VAL A 391 2.77 -1.54 16.77
CA VAL A 391 3.61 -2.33 15.85
C VAL A 391 3.58 -3.83 16.18
N SER A 392 3.36 -4.20 17.44
CA SER A 392 3.26 -5.62 17.85
C SER A 392 2.04 -6.32 17.25
N VAL A 393 0.93 -5.60 17.04
CA VAL A 393 -0.31 -6.17 16.49
C VAL A 393 -0.23 -6.43 14.97
N GLU A 394 0.59 -5.68 14.24
CA GLU A 394 0.71 -5.82 12.77
C GLU A 394 1.77 -6.87 12.36
N ASN A 395 2.76 -7.14 13.21
CA ASN A 395 3.73 -8.22 12.98
C ASN A 395 3.13 -9.62 13.29
N ASP A 396 2.13 -9.72 14.17
CA ASP A 396 1.45 -10.99 14.45
C ASP A 396 0.44 -11.40 13.37
N SER A 397 -0.10 -10.44 12.61
CA SER A 397 -0.99 -10.74 11.48
C SER A 397 -0.24 -11.15 10.21
N THR A 398 1.08 -10.91 10.14
CA THR A 398 1.94 -11.41 9.05
C THR A 398 2.74 -12.67 9.40
N SER A 399 2.82 -13.05 10.68
CA SER A 399 3.34 -14.35 11.13
C SER A 399 2.31 -15.48 11.02
N PHE A 400 1.01 -15.15 10.96
CA PHE A 400 -0.08 -16.13 10.93
C PHE A 400 -0.12 -17.03 9.67
N VAL A 401 0.63 -16.72 8.61
CA VAL A 401 0.67 -17.53 7.37
C VAL A 401 1.90 -18.46 7.31
N LEU A 402 2.77 -18.48 8.32
CA LEU A 402 4.00 -19.31 8.29
C LEU A 402 4.19 -20.22 9.52
N SER A 403 3.19 -20.37 10.39
CA SER A 403 3.31 -21.17 11.62
C SER A 403 2.74 -22.60 11.54
N GLU A 404 2.08 -23.01 10.44
CA GLU A 404 1.50 -24.36 10.35
C GLU A 404 2.55 -25.49 10.22
N GLY A 405 3.79 -25.17 9.87
CA GLY A 405 4.86 -26.16 9.73
C GLY A 405 5.50 -26.61 11.06
N ASP A 406 5.47 -25.76 12.08
CA ASP A 406 6.10 -26.04 13.38
C ASP A 406 5.11 -26.73 14.36
N THR A 407 3.82 -26.44 14.25
CA THR A 407 2.77 -27.11 15.05
C THR A 407 2.65 -28.59 14.73
N ILE A 408 2.79 -28.98 13.46
CA ILE A 408 2.73 -30.38 13.02
C ILE A 408 3.96 -31.17 13.52
N LYS A 409 5.15 -30.55 13.56
CA LYS A 409 6.33 -31.21 14.15
C LYS A 409 6.15 -31.46 15.64
N SER A 410 5.62 -30.49 16.39
CA SER A 410 5.37 -30.69 17.84
C SER A 410 4.31 -31.75 18.13
N LEU A 411 3.31 -31.91 17.25
CA LEU A 411 2.28 -32.95 17.39
C LEU A 411 2.80 -34.34 17.05
N ILE A 412 3.63 -34.46 16.01
CA ILE A 412 4.30 -35.74 15.64
C ILE A 412 5.32 -36.16 16.70
N GLU A 413 6.00 -35.21 17.35
CA GLU A 413 6.98 -35.48 18.40
C GLU A 413 6.31 -35.80 19.75
N ALA A 414 5.09 -35.29 19.99
CA ALA A 414 4.25 -35.66 21.14
C ALA A 414 3.63 -37.06 21.00
N GLU A 415 3.19 -37.47 19.79
CA GLU A 415 2.70 -38.84 19.54
C GLU A 415 3.81 -39.89 19.61
N ARG A 416 5.04 -39.54 19.22
CA ARG A 416 6.19 -40.46 19.27
C ARG A 416 6.68 -40.73 20.70
N ASN A 417 6.44 -39.80 21.64
CA ASN A 417 6.85 -39.93 23.04
C ASN A 417 5.80 -40.61 23.92
N ASN A 418 4.57 -40.83 23.43
CA ASN A 418 3.49 -41.50 24.18
C ASN A 418 3.37 -43.02 23.92
N HIS A 419 4.13 -43.59 22.99
CA HIS A 419 4.23 -45.05 22.80
C HIS A 419 5.45 -45.63 23.54
N SER A 420 5.42 -45.60 24.87
CA SER A 420 6.34 -46.36 25.72
C SER A 420 5.64 -46.82 26.99
N SER A 421 4.52 -47.53 26.86
CA SER A 421 4.04 -48.47 27.89
C SER A 421 2.98 -49.38 27.29
N ILE A 422 3.34 -50.62 26.98
CA ILE A 422 2.39 -51.73 26.83
C ILE A 422 2.71 -52.71 27.95
N PRO A 423 1.70 -53.21 28.67
CA PRO A 423 1.61 -54.65 28.81
C PRO A 423 0.27 -55.18 28.28
N ALA A 424 0.35 -56.42 27.82
CA ALA A 424 -0.67 -57.21 27.16
C ALA A 424 -1.94 -57.41 28.00
N HIS A 425 -3.12 -57.42 27.35
CA HIS A 425 -4.03 -58.57 27.25
C HIS A 425 -5.43 -58.19 26.73
N ILE A 426 -5.98 -59.09 25.88
CA ILE A 426 -7.41 -59.47 25.69
C ILE A 426 -8.28 -58.70 24.65
N GLU A 427 -8.53 -59.43 23.56
CA GLU A 427 -9.78 -59.76 22.82
C GLU A 427 -10.82 -58.69 22.38
N ASP A 428 -11.09 -58.81 21.07
CA ASP A 428 -12.38 -58.92 20.38
C ASP A 428 -13.38 -57.77 20.19
N ASN A 429 -13.72 -57.66 18.89
CA ASN A 429 -15.03 -57.48 18.26
C ASN A 429 -15.41 -56.14 17.60
N GLU A 430 -15.36 -56.20 16.26
CA GLU A 430 -16.48 -56.04 15.32
C GLU A 430 -17.29 -54.72 15.23
N ASN A 431 -17.19 -54.14 14.02
CA ASN A 431 -18.26 -53.80 13.07
C ASN A 431 -19.16 -52.54 13.21
N LYS A 432 -19.37 -51.96 12.01
CA LYS A 432 -20.45 -51.08 11.49
C LYS A 432 -20.41 -49.60 11.90
N VAL A 433 -20.24 -48.61 11.00
CA VAL A 433 -20.88 -48.28 9.70
C VAL A 433 -22.38 -47.92 9.84
N ASP A 434 -22.67 -46.61 9.67
CA ASP A 434 -23.81 -45.96 8.98
C ASP A 434 -24.07 -44.58 9.64
N GLN A 435 -23.80 -43.44 8.97
CA GLN A 435 -24.66 -42.68 8.03
C GLN A 435 -25.89 -41.98 8.65
N LEU A 436 -26.12 -40.73 8.18
CA LEU A 436 -27.34 -39.86 8.16
C LEU A 436 -27.12 -38.51 8.90
N GLU A 437 -26.89 -37.40 8.17
CA GLU A 437 -27.85 -36.45 7.54
C GLU A 437 -28.62 -35.57 8.57
N ILE A 438 -28.35 -34.24 8.64
CA ILE A 438 -29.14 -33.10 8.07
C ILE A 438 -30.57 -33.09 8.65
N GLU A 439 -31.14 -32.12 9.37
CA GLU A 439 -31.26 -30.65 9.33
C GLU A 439 -32.01 -30.25 10.64
N SER A 440 -31.86 -29.08 11.26
CA SER A 440 -32.78 -27.93 11.14
C SER A 440 -32.67 -27.03 12.40
N GLN A 441 -32.79 -25.71 12.21
CA GLN A 441 -32.79 -24.62 13.22
C GLN A 441 -34.11 -24.57 14.05
N PRO A 442 -34.41 -23.53 14.88
CA PRO A 442 -33.65 -22.70 15.85
C PRO A 442 -34.35 -22.64 17.24
N GLU A 443 -33.70 -22.15 18.31
CA GLU A 443 -34.46 -21.60 19.45
C GLU A 443 -33.69 -20.54 20.25
N GLN A 444 -34.40 -19.45 20.55
CA GLN A 444 -33.99 -18.33 21.40
C GLN A 444 -33.91 -18.76 22.86
N ILE A 445 -32.98 -18.20 23.65
CA ILE A 445 -33.24 -17.82 25.05
C ILE A 445 -32.41 -16.57 25.38
N GLN A 446 -33.12 -15.64 26.01
CA GLN A 446 -32.77 -14.31 26.42
C GLN A 446 -32.40 -14.32 27.92
N ASN A 447 -31.54 -13.39 28.33
CA ASN A 447 -31.26 -12.96 29.71
C ASN A 447 -30.39 -13.87 30.58
N ASP A 448 -29.20 -13.36 30.95
CA ASP A 448 -28.73 -13.32 32.34
C ASP A 448 -27.51 -12.39 32.47
N GLU A 449 -27.77 -11.07 32.41
CA GLU A 449 -26.92 -10.07 33.07
C GLU A 449 -27.43 -9.89 34.50
N ALA A 450 -26.83 -10.58 35.48
CA ALA A 450 -26.70 -10.13 36.87
C ALA A 450 -26.19 -11.26 37.77
N ARG A 451 -24.86 -11.51 37.77
CA ARG A 451 -24.14 -12.00 38.95
C ARG A 451 -22.64 -11.95 38.69
N PHE A 452 -21.88 -11.76 39.76
CA PHE A 452 -20.42 -11.64 39.84
C PHE A 452 -19.83 -10.23 39.75
N ASN A 453 -20.25 -9.38 40.70
CA ASN A 453 -19.30 -8.56 41.44
C ASN A 453 -19.06 -9.21 42.81
N HIS A 454 -17.87 -9.79 43.00
CA HIS A 454 -17.00 -9.56 44.15
C HIS A 454 -15.91 -10.64 44.24
N SER A 455 -14.70 -10.15 44.53
CA SER A 455 -13.56 -10.78 45.24
C SER A 455 -12.32 -11.21 44.44
N VAL A 456 -11.17 -10.66 44.90
CA VAL A 456 -9.77 -11.17 44.89
C VAL A 456 -8.81 -10.59 43.80
N PRO A 457 -7.57 -10.12 44.11
CA PRO A 457 -7.13 -9.21 45.19
C PRO A 457 -5.93 -8.24 44.83
N GLU A 458 -5.67 -7.27 45.71
CA GLU A 458 -4.56 -6.27 45.75
C GLU A 458 -3.11 -6.83 45.85
N LEU A 459 -2.84 -8.11 45.56
CA LEU A 459 -1.49 -8.70 45.69
C LEU A 459 -0.54 -8.39 44.52
N HIS A 460 -1.06 -7.99 43.36
CA HIS A 460 -0.23 -7.76 42.17
C HIS A 460 0.43 -6.37 42.13
N GLU A 461 -0.11 -5.37 42.84
CA GLU A 461 0.44 -4.01 42.86
C GLU A 461 1.62 -3.87 43.83
N GLN A 462 1.62 -4.56 44.98
CA GLN A 462 2.75 -4.53 45.91
C GLN A 462 4.00 -5.23 45.36
N GLN A 463 3.83 -6.31 44.60
CA GLN A 463 4.96 -7.08 44.06
C GLN A 463 5.67 -6.37 42.90
N CYS A 464 4.94 -5.58 42.10
CA CYS A 464 5.52 -4.75 41.04
C CYS A 464 6.29 -3.54 41.59
N ASP A 465 5.82 -2.95 42.68
CA ASP A 465 6.44 -1.75 43.26
C ASP A 465 7.76 -2.07 44.01
N ASP A 466 7.84 -3.25 44.63
CA ASP A 466 9.05 -3.71 45.32
C ASP A 466 10.15 -4.12 44.32
N HIS A 467 9.77 -4.73 43.20
CA HIS A 467 10.72 -5.12 42.16
C HIS A 467 11.31 -3.92 41.42
N SER A 468 10.51 -2.87 41.20
CA SER A 468 10.94 -1.58 40.62
C SER A 468 11.98 -0.88 41.51
N LYS A 469 11.74 -0.82 42.82
CA LYS A 469 12.68 -0.26 43.80
C LYS A 469 13.99 -1.05 43.88
N GLN A 470 13.92 -2.37 43.78
CA GLN A 470 15.11 -3.23 43.76
C GLN A 470 16.00 -2.96 42.53
N VAL A 471 15.39 -2.73 41.37
CA VAL A 471 16.11 -2.39 40.13
C VAL A 471 16.75 -1.02 40.24
N GLU A 472 16.09 -0.01 40.82
CA GLU A 472 16.69 1.32 41.01
C GLU A 472 17.91 1.27 41.94
N ILE A 473 17.84 0.50 43.03
CA ILE A 473 18.95 0.33 43.99
C ILE A 473 20.16 -0.35 43.32
N GLU A 474 19.94 -1.38 42.51
CA GLU A 474 21.00 -2.03 41.71
C GLU A 474 21.66 -1.07 40.72
N LEU A 475 20.84 -0.25 40.05
CA LEU A 475 21.30 0.72 39.05
C LEU A 475 22.14 1.83 39.69
N GLU A 476 21.79 2.25 40.89
CA GLU A 476 22.55 3.24 41.66
C GLU A 476 23.86 2.66 42.21
N LYS A 477 23.87 1.39 42.66
CA LYS A 477 25.10 0.68 43.02
C LYS A 477 26.07 0.56 41.84
N LEU A 478 25.57 0.25 40.64
CA LEU A 478 26.38 0.16 39.42
C LEU A 478 26.95 1.52 39.00
N LYS A 479 26.15 2.59 39.10
CA LYS A 479 26.62 3.96 38.82
C LYS A 479 27.74 4.38 39.79
N ASN A 480 27.59 4.06 41.07
CA ASN A 480 28.60 4.37 42.09
C ASN A 480 29.88 3.56 41.85
N LYS A 481 29.78 2.29 41.47
CA LYS A 481 30.93 1.45 41.14
C LYS A 481 31.70 1.96 39.92
N LEU A 482 30.98 2.39 38.88
CA LEU A 482 31.56 3.03 37.68
C LEU A 482 32.22 4.39 37.99
N ALA A 483 31.67 5.16 38.93
CA ALA A 483 32.26 6.41 39.37
C ALA A 483 33.55 6.18 40.18
N GLN A 484 33.59 5.11 40.99
CA GLN A 484 34.77 4.68 41.73
C GLN A 484 35.90 4.22 40.78
N GLU A 485 35.58 3.35 39.81
CA GLU A 485 36.54 2.86 38.81
C GLU A 485 37.11 3.98 37.92
N LYS A 486 36.33 5.05 37.69
CA LYS A 486 36.80 6.24 36.99
C LYS A 486 37.75 7.10 37.84
N LYS A 487 37.58 7.11 39.17
CA LYS A 487 38.50 7.79 40.09
C LYS A 487 39.80 7.01 40.28
N ASP A 488 39.75 5.68 40.30
CA ASP A 488 40.95 4.85 40.49
C ASP A 488 41.85 4.78 39.22
N LYS A 489 41.37 5.29 38.08
CA LYS A 489 42.10 5.37 36.80
C LYS A 489 42.68 6.75 36.50
N LEU A 490 42.55 7.70 37.42
CA LEU A 490 42.99 9.10 37.30
C LEU A 490 43.95 9.43 38.45
#